data_AF-X1SW85-F1
#
_entry.id   AF-X1SW85-F1
#
_cell.length_a   1.000
_cell.length_b   1.000
_cell.length_c   1.000
_cell.angle_alpha   90.00
_cell.angle_beta   90.00
_cell.angle_gamma   90.00
#
_symmetry.space_group_name_H-M   'P 1'
#
loop_
_entity.id
_entity.type
_entity.pdbx_description
1 polymer ?
#
loop_
_entity_poly.entity_id
_entity_poly.type
_entity_poly.pdbx_seq_one_letter_code
_entity_poly.pdbx_strand_id
1 'polypeptide(L)'
;VTRSLTLGRIAEEEKFEVSDAEISAEIENMTKSATENKDELNKFLNTPQARKSIEQVLITRKTIQRLVEIAKGSDINIKTMQKEERK
;
A
#
# COMPACT_ATOMS: atom_id res chain seq x y z
N VAL A 1 19.81 8.91 0.58
CA VAL A 1 18.77 9.51 1.46
C VAL A 1 17.67 10.26 0.71
N THR A 2 17.94 10.82 -0.47
CA THR A 2 16.98 11.66 -1.24
C THR A 2 15.70 10.94 -1.67
N ARG A 3 15.79 9.67 -2.10
CA ARG A 3 14.65 8.88 -2.59
C ARG A 3 13.59 8.60 -1.52
N SER A 4 13.99 8.37 -0.27
CA SER A 4 13.05 8.11 0.83
C SER A 4 12.30 9.38 1.22
N LEU A 5 12.97 10.54 1.16
CA LEU A 5 12.36 11.83 1.48
C LEU A 5 11.36 12.29 0.42
N THR A 6 11.63 12.04 -0.86
CA THR A 6 10.69 12.39 -1.94
C THR A 6 9.44 11.51 -1.93
N LEU A 7 9.60 10.20 -1.67
CA LEU A 7 8.46 9.29 -1.55
C LEU A 7 7.59 9.60 -0.33
N GLY A 8 8.20 9.96 0.80
CA GLY A 8 7.46 10.38 2.00
C GLY A 8 6.57 11.61 1.75
N ARG A 9 7.10 12.66 1.11
CA ARG A 9 6.32 13.86 0.81
C ARG A 9 5.13 13.62 -0.12
N ILE A 10 5.30 12.77 -1.15
CA ILE A 10 4.21 12.44 -2.07
C ILE A 10 3.13 11.63 -1.35
N ALA A 11 3.54 10.73 -0.44
CA ALA A 11 2.60 9.97 0.37
C ALA A 11 1.77 10.85 1.32
N GLU A 12 2.39 11.88 1.90
CA GLU A 12 1.72 12.88 2.74
C GLU A 12 0.77 13.79 1.93
N GLU A 13 1.21 14.28 0.77
CA GLU A 13 0.43 15.17 -0.11
C GLU A 13 -0.82 14.50 -0.69
N GLU A 14 -0.70 13.26 -1.19
CA GLU A 14 -1.84 12.52 -1.75
C GLU A 14 -2.67 11.79 -0.68
N LYS A 15 -2.24 11.84 0.60
CA LYS A 15 -2.89 11.15 1.73
C LYS A 15 -3.17 9.69 1.40
N PHE A 16 -2.13 8.94 1.00
CA PHE A 16 -2.30 7.50 0.79
C PHE A 16 -2.63 6.82 2.11
N GLU A 17 -3.91 6.59 2.35
CA GLU A 17 -4.40 5.79 3.46
C GLU A 17 -4.35 4.31 3.05
N VAL A 18 -3.74 3.51 3.92
CA VAL A 18 -3.76 2.05 3.83
C VAL A 18 -4.71 1.58 4.91
N SER A 19 -5.77 0.88 4.51
CA SER A 19 -6.73 0.35 5.48
C SER A 19 -6.21 -0.93 6.15
N ASP A 20 -6.70 -1.24 7.35
CA ASP A 20 -6.34 -2.49 8.05
C ASP A 20 -6.73 -3.75 7.24
N ALA A 21 -7.75 -3.64 6.39
CA ALA A 21 -8.15 -4.68 5.44
C ALA A 21 -7.08 -4.95 4.39
N GLU A 22 -6.42 -3.91 3.84
CA GLU A 22 -5.32 -4.07 2.89
C GLU A 22 -4.08 -4.67 3.56
N ILE A 23 -3.79 -4.28 4.80
CA ILE A 23 -2.70 -4.88 5.59
C ILE A 23 -2.98 -6.36 5.81
N SER A 24 -4.21 -6.72 6.20
CA SER A 24 -4.62 -8.10 6.40
C SER A 24 -4.54 -8.93 5.11
N ALA A 25 -4.94 -8.36 3.97
CA ALA A 25 -4.83 -8.99 2.66
C ALA A 25 -3.36 -9.23 2.25
N GLU A 26 -2.47 -8.26 2.52
CA GLU A 26 -1.03 -8.42 2.26
C GLU A 26 -0.42 -9.50 3.17
N ILE A 27 -0.82 -9.57 4.44
CA ILE A 27 -0.39 -10.64 5.37
C ILE A 27 -0.86 -12.00 4.86
N GLU A 28 -2.10 -12.11 4.39
CA GLU A 28 -2.62 -13.34 3.78
C GLU A 28 -1.81 -13.72 2.53
N ASN A 29 -1.47 -12.75 1.69
CA ASN A 29 -0.68 -12.96 0.48
C ASN A 29 0.75 -13.43 0.81
N MET A 30 1.39 -12.84 1.82
CA MET A 30 2.72 -13.26 2.28
C MET A 30 2.71 -14.66 2.91
N THR A 31 1.63 -15.03 3.61
CA THR A 31 1.49 -16.33 4.27
C THR A 31 0.96 -17.42 3.35
N LYS A 32 0.39 -17.08 2.18
CA LYS A 32 -0.02 -18.05 1.15
C LYS A 32 1.13 -18.90 0.62
N SER A 33 2.32 -18.32 0.52
CA SER A 33 3.52 -19.01 0.04
C SER A 33 4.26 -19.80 1.13
N ALA A 34 3.87 -19.66 2.40
CA ALA A 34 4.50 -20.35 3.52
C ALA A 34 3.80 -21.70 3.79
N THR A 35 4.52 -22.80 3.64
CA THR A 35 4.02 -24.16 3.85
C THR A 35 4.27 -24.73 5.25
N GLU A 36 5.44 -24.47 5.85
CA GLU A 36 5.83 -25.14 7.11
C GLU A 36 5.65 -24.28 8.37
N ASN A 37 5.68 -22.94 8.25
CA ASN A 37 5.64 -22.03 9.41
C ASN A 37 4.52 -20.98 9.29
N LYS A 38 3.40 -21.34 8.64
CA LYS A 38 2.34 -20.40 8.30
C LYS A 38 1.73 -19.73 9.54
N ASP A 39 1.40 -20.50 10.58
CA ASP A 39 0.77 -19.99 11.80
C ASP A 39 1.69 -19.08 12.61
N GLU A 40 2.97 -19.45 12.77
CA GLU A 40 3.96 -18.63 13.47
C GLU A 40 4.26 -17.34 12.71
N LEU A 41 4.40 -17.44 11.38
CA LEU A 41 4.58 -16.28 10.51
C LEU A 41 3.37 -15.34 10.56
N ASN A 42 2.16 -15.88 10.53
CA ASN A 42 0.93 -15.09 10.62
C ASN A 42 0.83 -14.37 11.98
N LYS A 43 1.19 -15.05 13.07
CA LYS A 43 1.22 -14.44 14.41
C LYS A 43 2.26 -13.31 14.50
N PHE A 44 3.44 -13.49 13.90
CA PHE A 44 4.47 -12.46 13.84
C PHE A 44 4.03 -11.24 13.01
N LEU A 45 3.46 -11.47 11.83
CA LEU A 45 3.00 -10.41 10.92
C LEU A 45 1.80 -9.63 11.47
N ASN A 46 1.01 -10.24 12.36
CA ASN A 46 -0.07 -9.56 13.09
C ASN A 46 0.39 -8.72 14.28
N THR A 47 1.68 -8.71 14.62
CA THR A 47 2.17 -7.80 15.67
C THR A 47 2.04 -6.33 15.23
N PRO A 48 1.78 -5.38 16.16
CA PRO A 48 1.64 -3.96 15.82
C PRO A 48 2.84 -3.38 15.08
N GLN A 49 4.05 -3.85 15.42
CA GLN A 49 5.29 -3.43 14.75
C GLN A 49 5.33 -3.93 13.30
N ALA A 50 5.04 -5.21 13.07
CA ALA A 50 5.03 -5.78 11.72
C ALA A 50 3.94 -5.16 10.85
N ARG A 51 2.73 -4.95 11.39
CA ARG A 51 1.64 -4.26 10.71
C ARG A 51 2.04 -2.84 10.27
N LYS A 52 2.73 -2.08 11.13
CA LYS A 52 3.25 -0.75 10.78
C LYS A 52 4.32 -0.81 9.69
N SER A 53 5.19 -1.81 9.71
CA SER A 53 6.17 -2.01 8.63
C SER A 53 5.50 -2.35 7.30
N ILE A 54 4.47 -3.20 7.31
CA ILE A 54 3.70 -3.56 6.11
C ILE A 54 2.95 -2.34 5.58
N GLU A 55 2.32 -1.56 6.44
CA GLU A 55 1.68 -0.28 6.10
C GLU A 55 2.65 0.64 5.34
N GLN A 56 3.86 0.86 5.87
CA GLN A 56 4.87 1.71 5.22
C GLN A 56 5.30 1.16 3.85
N VAL A 57 5.42 -0.16 3.71
CA VAL A 57 5.73 -0.80 2.43
C VAL A 57 4.58 -0.60 1.43
N LEU A 58 3.33 -0.76 1.87
CA LEU A 58 2.14 -0.56 1.04
C LEU A 58 2.01 0.89 0.57
N ILE A 59 2.19 1.86 1.47
CA ILE A 59 2.22 3.30 1.13
C ILE A 59 3.30 3.57 0.07
N THR A 60 4.50 3.02 0.28
CA THR A 60 5.61 3.20 -0.66
C THR A 60 5.29 2.61 -2.04
N ARG A 61 4.70 1.41 -2.09
CA ARG A 61 4.30 0.75 -3.34
C ARG A 61 3.23 1.55 -4.09
N LYS A 62 2.18 2.01 -3.39
CA LYS A 62 1.13 2.87 -3.96
C LYS A 62 1.71 4.16 -4.52
N THR A 63 2.62 4.80 -3.77
CA THR A 63 3.31 6.03 -4.21
C THR A 63 4.13 5.80 -5.48
N ILE A 64 4.85 4.67 -5.57
CA ILE A 64 5.61 4.33 -6.77
C ILE A 64 4.67 4.03 -7.95
N GLN A 65 3.58 3.30 -7.73
CA GLN A 65 2.57 3.06 -8.76
C GLN A 65 2.02 4.37 -9.30
N ARG A 66 1.66 5.31 -8.42
CA ARG A 66 1.19 6.65 -8.79
C ARG A 66 2.23 7.42 -9.62
N LEU A 67 3.49 7.40 -9.18
CA LEU A 67 4.60 8.01 -9.93
C LEU A 67 4.76 7.39 -11.33
N VAL A 68 4.59 6.08 -11.45
CA VAL A 68 4.63 5.38 -12.74
C VAL A 68 3.44 5.76 -13.62
N GLU A 69 2.23 5.90 -13.08
CA GLU A 69 1.05 6.36 -13.83
C GLU A 69 1.23 7.78 -14.37
N ILE A 70 1.72 8.69 -13.52
CA ILE A 70 2.05 10.06 -13.92
C ILE A 70 3.11 10.06 -15.03
N ALA A 71 4.19 9.29 -14.86
CA ALA A 71 5.27 9.20 -15.85
C ALA A 71 4.82 8.58 -17.19
N LYS A 72 3.82 7.69 -17.17
CA LYS A 72 3.19 7.13 -18.36
C LYS A 72 2.20 8.07 -19.04
N GLY A 73 1.99 9.28 -18.49
CA GLY A 73 1.04 10.26 -19.02
C GLY A 73 -0.43 9.86 -18.84
N SER A 74 -0.72 8.89 -17.97
CA SER A 74 -2.08 8.50 -17.62
C SER A 74 -2.55 9.40 -16.49
N ASP A 75 -2.95 10.63 -16.82
CA ASP A 75 -3.55 11.58 -15.89
C ASP A 75 -4.97 11.13 -15.51
N ILE A 76 -5.07 10.02 -14.79
CA ILE A 76 -6.34 9.62 -14.18
C ILE A 76 -6.43 10.37 -12.86
N ASN A 77 -7.09 11.53 -12.93
CA ASN A 77 -7.60 12.23 -11.77
C ASN A 77 -8.75 11.39 -11.18
N ILE A 78 -8.43 10.52 -10.22
CA ILE A 78 -9.40 9.62 -9.57
C ILE A 78 -10.44 10.39 -8.73
N LYS A 79 -10.34 11.72 -8.57
CA LYS A 79 -11.48 12.49 -8.02
C LYS A 79 -12.70 12.46 -8.95
N THR A 80 -12.55 12.04 -10.21
CA THR A 80 -13.64 12.04 -11.20
C THR A 80 -14.39 10.70 -11.31
N MET A 81 -13.82 9.57 -10.85
CA MET A 81 -14.48 8.27 -11.00
C MET A 81 -15.58 7.97 -9.97
N GLN A 82 -15.72 8.77 -8.90
CA GLN A 82 -16.82 8.58 -7.94
C GLN A 82 -18.15 9.25 -8.36
N LYS A 83 -18.22 9.95 -9.49
CA LYS A 83 -19.43 10.70 -9.89
C LYS A 83 -20.22 10.14 -11.08
N GLU A 84 -19.72 9.12 -11.77
CA GLU A 84 -20.42 8.56 -12.96
C GLU A 84 -21.10 7.20 -12.75
N GLU A 85 -21.04 6.57 -11.57
CA GLU A 85 -21.87 5.38 -11.27
C GLU A 85 -23.23 5.72 -10.64
N ARG A 86 -23.67 6.98 -10.73
CA ARG A 86 -25.04 7.38 -10.38
C ARG A 86 -25.63 8.33 -11.42
N LYS A 87 -25.89 7.85 -12.63
CA LYS A 87 -26.94 8.39 -13.50
C LYS A 87 -27.63 7.26 -14.26
#